data_AF-A0A3B6SLY8-F1
#
_entry.id   AF-A0A3B6SLY8-F1
#
_cell.length_a   1.000
_cell.length_b   1.000
_cell.length_c   1.000
_cell.angle_alpha   90.00
_cell.angle_beta   90.00
_cell.angle_gamma   90.00
#
_symmetry.space_group_name_H-M   'P 1'
#
loop_
_entity.id
_entity.type
_entity.pdbx_description
1 polymer ?
#
loop_
_entity_poly.entity_id
_entity_poly.type
_entity_poly.pdbx_seq_one_letter_code
_entity_poly.pdbx_strand_id
1 'polypeptide(L)'
;MSSTVSTRPSSPKLGERDDVNGLESWDDPIPRRSQWTVQDLCDAFVAASKHQLSLIPQPPPREERARLRQERERSFLLNVALRKYATQNNVQHSELQLVEVKARNYVFECPRSYLHYNILVRCPDGTHTMFFAEVDPERAGEEDVHLCTPLQDTDNNGSCFSCKHRARGLMHPTGAGYLGGHMETNFLDFELPDSSDDEYI
;
A
#
# COMPACT_ATOMS: atom_id res chain seq x y z
N MET A 1 31.66 23.27 -25.81
CA MET A 1 30.75 22.75 -24.76
C MET A 1 30.32 23.95 -23.93
N SER A 2 29.14 24.49 -24.22
CA SER A 2 28.64 25.73 -23.63
C SER A 2 27.99 25.43 -22.29
N SER A 3 28.60 25.90 -21.20
CA SER A 3 28.05 25.79 -19.85
C SER A 3 27.25 27.05 -19.55
N THR A 4 25.93 26.96 -19.61
CA THR A 4 24.98 28.00 -19.18
C THR A 4 24.98 28.09 -17.66
N VAL A 5 25.62 29.13 -17.11
CA VAL A 5 25.55 29.48 -15.70
C VAL A 5 24.18 30.09 -15.41
N SER A 6 23.41 29.41 -14.57
CA SER A 6 22.12 29.87 -14.05
C SER A 6 22.35 30.99 -13.02
N THR A 7 22.14 32.24 -13.42
CA THR A 7 22.15 33.40 -12.52
C THR A 7 20.87 33.42 -11.69
N ARG A 8 20.99 33.11 -10.38
CA ARG A 8 19.97 33.42 -9.37
C ARG A 8 19.78 34.94 -9.28
N PRO A 9 18.54 35.46 -9.17
CA PRO A 9 18.35 36.84 -8.79
C PRO A 9 18.79 37.03 -7.32
N SER A 10 19.70 37.97 -7.10
CA SER A 10 20.20 38.38 -5.80
C SER A 10 19.10 39.03 -4.97
N SER A 11 18.93 38.58 -3.72
CA SER A 11 18.08 39.23 -2.73
C SER A 11 18.48 40.70 -2.52
N PRO A 12 17.54 41.63 -2.31
CA PRO A 12 17.90 43.02 -2.03
C PRO A 12 18.64 43.08 -0.68
N LYS A 13 19.83 43.68 -0.67
CA LYS A 13 20.56 43.99 0.56
C LYS A 13 19.76 45.04 1.35
N LEU A 14 19.47 44.74 2.61
CA LEU A 14 18.99 45.73 3.58
C LEU A 14 20.04 46.84 3.71
N GLY A 15 19.59 48.08 3.63
CA GLY A 15 20.42 49.26 3.39
C GLY A 15 21.46 49.55 4.46
N GLU A 16 22.67 49.88 4.00
CA GLU A 16 23.55 50.82 4.68
C GLU A 16 22.97 52.22 4.43
N ARG A 17 22.62 52.93 5.50
CA ARG A 17 22.51 54.39 5.51
C ARG A 17 23.43 54.90 6.62
N ASP A 18 24.62 55.30 6.22
CA ASP A 18 25.41 56.29 6.95
C ASP A 18 24.70 57.62 6.78
N ASP A 19 24.03 58.09 7.82
CA ASP A 19 23.66 59.50 8.03
C ASP A 19 23.20 59.67 9.49
N VAL A 20 24.17 59.64 10.41
CA VAL A 20 24.00 60.13 11.78
C VAL A 20 24.08 61.65 11.77
N ASN A 21 23.00 62.32 11.35
CA ASN A 21 22.71 63.71 11.72
C ASN A 21 21.30 64.11 11.25
N GLY A 22 20.33 63.77 12.09
CA GLY A 22 18.94 64.14 11.91
C GLY A 22 18.12 63.53 13.03
N LEU A 23 18.32 64.03 14.26
CA LEU A 23 17.39 63.73 15.35
C LEU A 23 16.08 64.46 15.02
N GLU A 24 15.27 63.85 14.14
CA GLU A 24 13.91 64.32 13.87
C GLU A 24 13.12 64.23 15.17
N SER A 25 12.35 65.28 15.44
CA SER A 25 11.47 65.42 16.59
C SER A 25 10.63 64.16 16.78
N TRP A 26 10.32 63.84 18.03
CA TRP A 26 9.24 62.91 18.42
C TRP A 26 7.86 63.50 18.04
N ASP A 27 7.72 63.98 16.81
CA ASP A 27 6.41 64.08 16.19
C ASP A 27 5.96 62.65 15.92
N ASP A 28 4.72 62.38 16.30
CA ASP A 28 4.03 61.09 16.16
C ASP A 28 4.47 60.42 14.85
N PRO A 29 5.09 59.22 14.86
CA PRO A 29 5.59 58.64 13.64
C PRO A 29 4.37 58.28 12.80
N ILE A 30 3.92 59.23 11.98
CA ILE A 30 2.88 59.04 10.98
C ILE A 30 3.35 57.81 10.23
N PRO A 31 2.65 56.67 10.35
CA PRO A 31 3.13 55.42 9.80
C PRO A 31 3.44 55.69 8.33
N ARG A 32 4.71 55.53 7.92
CA ARG A 32 5.09 55.73 6.53
C ARG A 32 4.13 54.87 5.71
N ARG A 33 3.33 55.51 4.86
CA ARG A 33 2.27 54.84 4.11
C ARG A 33 2.93 53.69 3.36
N SER A 34 2.59 52.46 3.74
CA SER A 34 3.12 51.27 3.09
C SER A 34 2.90 51.40 1.59
N GLN A 35 3.94 51.15 0.80
CA GLN A 35 3.82 51.09 -0.65
C GLN A 35 2.90 49.95 -1.08
N TRP A 36 2.69 48.98 -0.18
CA TRP A 36 1.83 47.84 -0.39
C TRP A 36 0.55 48.06 0.40
N THR A 37 -0.57 47.98 -0.31
CA THR A 37 -1.88 47.87 0.31
C THR A 37 -2.01 46.52 1.01
N VAL A 38 -2.99 46.40 1.91
CA VAL A 38 -3.34 45.10 2.50
C VAL A 38 -3.68 44.08 1.42
N GLN A 39 -4.30 44.52 0.31
CA GLN A 39 -4.61 43.68 -0.83
C GLN A 39 -3.34 43.13 -1.49
N ASP A 40 -2.31 43.95 -1.69
CA ASP A 40 -1.04 43.51 -2.28
C ASP A 40 -0.35 42.43 -1.43
N LEU A 41 -0.42 42.57 -0.10
CA LEU A 41 0.09 41.55 0.82
C LEU A 41 -0.73 40.25 0.76
N CYS A 42 -2.06 40.36 0.69
CA CYS A 42 -2.94 39.20 0.50
C CYS A 42 -2.65 38.47 -0.82
N ASP A 43 -2.48 39.22 -1.90
CA ASP A 43 -2.21 38.66 -3.23
C ASP A 43 -0.84 38.00 -3.28
N ALA A 44 0.18 38.63 -2.69
CA ALA A 44 1.51 38.04 -2.56
C ALA A 44 1.48 36.75 -1.74
N PHE A 45 0.72 36.71 -0.64
CA PHE A 45 0.54 35.50 0.17
C PHE A 45 -0.18 34.39 -0.62
N VAL A 46 -1.25 34.73 -1.34
CA VAL A 46 -1.99 33.76 -2.18
C VAL A 46 -1.10 33.24 -3.31
N ALA A 47 -0.32 34.11 -3.96
CA ALA A 47 0.61 33.73 -5.02
C ALA A 47 1.72 32.81 -4.48
N ALA A 48 2.32 33.15 -3.34
CA ALA A 48 3.32 32.32 -2.67
C ALA A 48 2.73 30.97 -2.24
N SER A 49 1.50 30.96 -1.73
CA SER A 49 0.80 29.73 -1.32
C SER A 49 0.49 28.84 -2.52
N LYS A 50 -0.04 29.39 -3.62
CA LYS A 50 -0.28 28.65 -4.86
C LYS A 50 1.00 28.07 -5.43
N HIS A 51 2.08 28.85 -5.42
CA HIS A 51 3.40 28.39 -5.84
C HIS A 51 3.87 27.23 -4.95
N GLN A 52 3.79 27.35 -3.62
CA GLN A 52 4.17 26.27 -2.70
C GLN A 52 3.34 25.00 -2.90
N LEU A 53 2.02 25.13 -3.09
CA LEU A 53 1.14 23.99 -3.36
C LEU A 53 1.45 23.33 -4.71
N SER A 54 1.87 24.11 -5.72
CA SER A 54 2.27 23.57 -7.02
C SER A 54 3.58 22.77 -6.98
N LEU A 55 4.41 23.01 -5.97
CA LEU A 55 5.63 22.24 -5.72
C LEU A 55 5.36 20.90 -5.03
N ILE A 56 4.17 20.72 -4.44
CA ILE A 56 3.78 19.44 -3.82
C ILE A 56 3.51 18.45 -4.96
N PRO A 57 4.24 17.31 -5.01
CA PRO A 57 3.94 16.28 -5.99
C PRO A 57 2.48 15.86 -5.85
N GLN A 58 1.73 15.97 -6.94
CA GLN A 58 0.36 15.50 -6.95
C GLN A 58 0.35 14.00 -6.63
N PRO A 59 -0.48 13.55 -5.69
CA PRO A 59 -0.56 12.14 -5.39
C PRO A 59 -1.02 11.40 -6.66
N PRO A 60 -0.57 10.15 -6.86
CA PRO A 60 -1.01 9.38 -8.01
C PRO A 60 -2.55 9.25 -8.04
N PRO A 61 -3.15 9.02 -9.22
CA PRO A 61 -4.59 8.83 -9.37
C PRO A 61 -5.15 7.84 -8.35
N ARG A 62 -6.43 7.98 -7.99
CA ARG A 62 -7.08 7.11 -6.99
C ARG A 62 -6.91 5.63 -7.31
N GLU A 63 -7.04 5.27 -8.57
CA GLU A 63 -6.86 3.90 -9.06
C GLU A 63 -5.43 3.41 -8.85
N GLU A 64 -4.44 4.21 -9.24
CA GLU A 64 -3.03 3.88 -9.03
C GLU A 64 -2.69 3.72 -7.54
N ARG A 65 -3.22 4.60 -6.67
CA ARG A 65 -3.10 4.45 -5.22
C ARG A 65 -3.73 3.16 -4.71
N ALA A 66 -4.85 2.72 -5.28
CA ALA A 66 -5.48 1.46 -4.90
C ALA A 66 -4.65 0.25 -5.34
N ARG A 67 -4.10 0.28 -6.55
CA ARG A 67 -3.19 -0.76 -7.07
C ARG A 67 -1.94 -0.90 -6.20
N LEU A 68 -1.30 0.21 -5.85
CA LEU A 68 -0.11 0.22 -4.98
C LEU A 68 -0.41 -0.32 -3.58
N ARG A 69 -1.58 -0.02 -3.01
CA ARG A 69 -2.02 -0.60 -1.73
C ARG A 69 -2.19 -2.11 -1.83
N GLN A 70 -2.93 -2.56 -2.84
CA GLN A 70 -3.17 -3.98 -3.08
C GLN A 70 -1.86 -4.75 -3.30
N GLU A 71 -0.91 -4.17 -4.02
CA GLU A 71 0.41 -4.78 -4.24
C GLU A 71 1.23 -4.85 -2.95
N ARG A 72 1.19 -3.81 -2.12
CA ARG A 72 1.85 -3.80 -0.81
C ARG A 72 1.27 -4.84 0.13
N GLU A 73 -0.05 -4.90 0.24
CA GLU A 73 -0.78 -5.89 1.05
C GLU A 73 -0.45 -7.31 0.60
N ARG A 74 -0.52 -7.58 -0.71
CA ARG A 74 -0.15 -8.88 -1.30
C ARG A 74 1.30 -9.22 -0.99
N SER A 75 2.22 -8.29 -1.20
CA SER A 75 3.65 -8.53 -0.97
C SER A 75 3.91 -8.83 0.50
N PHE A 76 3.24 -8.13 1.40
CA PHE A 76 3.33 -8.35 2.83
C PHE A 76 2.84 -9.75 3.23
N LEU A 77 1.64 -10.15 2.82
CA LEU A 77 1.08 -11.47 3.12
C LEU A 77 1.96 -12.62 2.61
N LEU A 78 2.49 -12.49 1.40
CA LEU A 78 3.36 -13.52 0.82
C LEU A 78 4.71 -13.60 1.54
N ASN A 79 5.26 -12.47 2.01
CA ASN A 79 6.46 -12.49 2.85
C ASN A 79 6.20 -13.15 4.21
N VAL A 80 5.03 -12.94 4.81
CA VAL A 80 4.66 -13.63 6.07
C VAL A 80 4.53 -15.14 5.83
N ALA A 81 3.90 -15.56 4.72
CA ALA A 81 3.78 -16.97 4.35
C ALA A 81 5.15 -17.63 4.14
N LEU A 82 6.06 -16.99 3.39
CA LEU A 82 7.41 -17.48 3.18
C LEU A 82 8.22 -17.54 4.46
N ARG A 83 8.02 -16.57 5.38
CA ARG A 83 8.69 -16.56 6.68
C ARG A 83 8.25 -17.75 7.53
N LYS A 84 6.94 -18.03 7.58
CA LYS A 84 6.42 -19.22 8.26
C LYS A 84 7.04 -20.49 7.70
N TYR A 85 7.06 -20.64 6.37
CA TYR A 85 7.69 -21.78 5.72
C TYR A 85 9.18 -21.90 6.09
N ALA A 86 9.92 -20.80 6.04
CA ALA A 86 11.34 -20.75 6.35
C ALA A 86 11.61 -21.20 7.80
N THR A 87 10.83 -20.68 8.77
CA THR A 87 10.88 -21.09 10.18
C THR A 87 10.62 -22.59 10.35
N GLN A 88 9.60 -23.13 9.68
CA GLN A 88 9.23 -24.55 9.77
C GLN A 88 10.29 -25.49 9.17
N ASN A 89 11.06 -25.02 8.19
CA ASN A 89 12.02 -25.83 7.44
C ASN A 89 13.48 -25.53 7.77
N ASN A 90 13.75 -24.69 8.79
CA ASN A 90 15.10 -24.24 9.17
C ASN A 90 15.89 -23.60 8.01
N VAL A 91 15.19 -22.85 7.14
CA VAL A 91 15.78 -22.07 6.06
C VAL A 91 15.78 -20.60 6.46
N GLN A 92 16.75 -19.81 6.00
CA GLN A 92 16.72 -18.37 6.23
C GLN A 92 15.73 -17.71 5.27
N HIS A 93 14.76 -16.95 5.80
CA HIS A 93 13.77 -16.24 4.99
C HIS A 93 14.42 -15.31 3.93
N SER A 94 15.56 -14.70 4.24
CA SER A 94 16.31 -13.84 3.30
C SER A 94 16.83 -14.56 2.06
N GLU A 95 16.89 -15.89 2.08
CA GLU A 95 17.33 -16.71 0.94
C GLU A 95 16.17 -17.11 0.03
N LEU A 96 14.92 -16.89 0.46
CA LEU A 96 13.72 -17.13 -0.33
C LEU A 96 13.29 -15.82 -1.00
N GLN A 97 13.42 -15.74 -2.31
CA GLN A 97 13.01 -14.56 -3.07
C GLN A 97 11.70 -14.82 -3.80
N LEU A 98 10.65 -14.08 -3.45
CA LEU A 98 9.42 -14.03 -4.26
C LEU A 98 9.75 -13.44 -5.63
N VAL A 99 9.56 -14.24 -6.69
CA VAL A 99 9.80 -13.83 -8.08
C VAL A 99 8.52 -13.34 -8.73
N GLU A 100 7.44 -14.14 -8.63
CA GLU A 100 6.20 -13.84 -9.33
C GLU A 100 4.99 -14.47 -8.63
N VAL A 101 3.82 -13.84 -8.76
CA VAL A 101 2.54 -14.42 -8.38
C VAL A 101 1.87 -14.97 -9.65
N LYS A 102 1.78 -16.29 -9.76
CA LYS A 102 1.27 -16.99 -10.95
C LYS A 102 -0.25 -17.14 -10.95
N ALA A 103 -0.83 -17.37 -9.77
CA ALA A 103 -2.26 -17.49 -9.61
C ALA A 103 -2.67 -16.93 -8.25
N ARG A 104 -3.91 -16.43 -8.18
CA ARG A 104 -4.54 -15.94 -6.97
C ARG A 104 -6.04 -16.25 -7.03
N ASN A 105 -6.62 -16.66 -5.91
CA ASN A 105 -8.06 -16.68 -5.74
C ASN A 105 -8.44 -16.26 -4.33
N TYR A 106 -9.52 -15.50 -4.20
CA TYR A 106 -10.14 -15.21 -2.92
C TYR A 106 -11.30 -16.17 -2.71
N VAL A 107 -11.37 -16.78 -1.53
CA VAL A 107 -12.39 -17.74 -1.14
C VAL A 107 -13.06 -17.23 0.13
N PHE A 108 -14.38 -17.06 0.09
CA PHE A 108 -15.18 -16.68 1.24
C PHE A 108 -16.01 -17.86 1.71
N GLU A 109 -15.74 -18.35 2.91
CA GLU A 109 -16.40 -19.49 3.53
C GLU A 109 -16.82 -19.08 4.94
N CYS A 110 -17.97 -18.40 5.03
CA CYS A 110 -18.45 -17.69 6.21
C CYS A 110 -18.29 -18.53 7.51
N PRO A 111 -17.69 -17.98 8.58
CA PRO A 111 -17.20 -16.61 8.73
C PRO A 111 -15.75 -16.41 8.28
N ARG A 112 -15.12 -17.41 7.65
CA ARG A 112 -13.71 -17.41 7.29
C ARG A 112 -13.51 -16.94 5.85
N SER A 113 -12.32 -16.43 5.57
CA SER A 113 -11.90 -16.17 4.21
C SER A 113 -10.44 -16.54 4.01
N TYR A 114 -10.12 -16.92 2.78
CA TYR A 114 -8.81 -17.44 2.43
C TYR A 114 -8.37 -16.81 1.11
N LEU A 115 -7.09 -16.44 1.06
CA LEU A 115 -6.41 -16.15 -0.19
C LEU A 115 -5.51 -17.31 -0.55
N HIS A 116 -5.84 -17.95 -1.66
CA HIS A 116 -4.99 -18.97 -2.27
C HIS A 116 -4.08 -18.31 -3.28
N TYR A 117 -2.81 -18.68 -3.23
CA TYR A 117 -1.79 -18.21 -4.16
C TYR A 117 -0.99 -19.37 -4.73
N ASN A 118 -0.63 -19.25 -6.01
CA ASN A 118 0.59 -19.88 -6.51
C ASN A 118 1.64 -18.82 -6.75
N ILE A 119 2.81 -19.02 -6.17
CA ILE A 119 3.93 -18.10 -6.25
C ILE A 119 5.16 -18.84 -6.74
N LEU A 120 5.94 -18.17 -7.58
CA LEU A 120 7.26 -18.64 -7.98
C LEU A 120 8.28 -18.05 -7.03
N VAL A 121 9.06 -18.92 -6.38
CA VAL A 121 10.08 -18.54 -5.41
C VAL A 121 11.43 -19.00 -5.93
N ARG A 122 12.43 -18.13 -5.86
CA ARG A 122 13.82 -18.51 -6.08
C ARG A 122 14.39 -19.00 -4.75
N CYS A 123 14.87 -20.23 -4.75
CA CYS A 123 15.43 -20.92 -3.59
C CYS A 123 16.95 -20.67 -3.46
N PRO A 124 17.57 -21.01 -2.31
CA PRO A 124 18.99 -20.76 -2.06
C PRO A 124 19.93 -21.49 -3.04
N ASP A 125 19.50 -22.64 -3.54
CA ASP A 125 20.18 -23.45 -4.56
C ASP A 125 20.13 -22.83 -5.97
N GLY A 126 19.43 -21.69 -6.12
CA GLY A 126 19.23 -20.99 -7.38
C GLY A 126 18.09 -21.55 -8.24
N THR A 127 17.39 -22.60 -7.78
CA THR A 127 16.23 -23.15 -8.49
C THR A 127 15.01 -22.26 -8.30
N HIS A 128 14.07 -22.34 -9.25
CA HIS A 128 12.77 -21.69 -9.12
C HIS A 128 11.74 -22.75 -8.81
N THR A 129 11.12 -22.64 -7.64
CA THR A 129 10.15 -23.59 -7.14
C THR A 129 8.80 -22.92 -7.03
N MET A 130 7.75 -23.61 -7.49
CA MET A 130 6.38 -23.13 -7.31
C MET A 130 5.92 -23.46 -5.89
N PHE A 131 5.29 -22.51 -5.23
CA PHE A 131 4.70 -22.69 -3.90
C PHE A 131 3.20 -22.48 -3.98
N PHE A 132 2.48 -23.17 -3.11
CA PHE A 132 1.12 -22.83 -2.71
C PHE A 132 1.16 -22.08 -1.39
N ALA A 133 0.36 -21.03 -1.28
CA ALA A 133 0.14 -20.33 -0.01
C ALA A 133 -1.36 -20.10 0.21
N GLU A 134 -1.83 -20.42 1.42
CA GLU A 134 -3.16 -20.13 1.92
C GLU A 134 -3.02 -19.23 3.16
N VAL A 135 -3.60 -18.03 3.07
CA VAL A 135 -3.50 -17.00 4.10
C VAL A 135 -4.87 -16.39 4.38
N ASP A 136 -5.14 -16.06 5.63
CA ASP A 136 -6.25 -15.19 5.99
C ASP A 136 -5.99 -13.78 5.40
N PRO A 137 -6.96 -13.17 4.69
CA PRO A 137 -6.81 -11.84 4.10
C PRO A 137 -7.01 -10.68 5.09
N GLU A 138 -7.70 -10.91 6.21
CA GLU A 138 -8.03 -9.90 7.22
C GLU A 138 -6.96 -9.83 8.32
N ARG A 139 -6.19 -10.89 8.46
CA ARG A 139 -5.13 -11.05 9.46
C ARG A 139 -3.80 -11.30 8.77
N ALA A 140 -2.68 -11.05 9.46
CA ALA A 140 -1.38 -11.04 8.80
C ALA A 140 -0.20 -11.44 9.69
N GLY A 141 -0.47 -12.17 10.76
CA GLY A 141 0.55 -12.87 11.52
C GLY A 141 0.95 -14.21 10.87
N GLU A 142 2.03 -14.82 11.34
CA GLU A 142 2.42 -16.16 10.87
C GLU A 142 1.39 -17.22 11.29
N GLU A 143 0.67 -16.99 12.38
CA GLU A 143 -0.46 -17.79 12.84
C GLU A 143 -1.63 -17.83 11.84
N ASP A 144 -1.77 -16.78 11.02
CA ASP A 144 -2.86 -16.61 10.05
C ASP A 144 -2.52 -17.17 8.65
N VAL A 145 -1.30 -17.66 8.48
CA VAL A 145 -0.91 -18.44 7.29
C VAL A 145 -1.33 -19.88 7.55
N HIS A 146 -2.38 -20.37 6.90
CA HIS A 146 -2.83 -21.75 7.09
C HIS A 146 -1.84 -22.76 6.51
N LEU A 147 -1.30 -22.47 5.32
CA LEU A 147 -0.33 -23.33 4.67
C LEU A 147 0.59 -22.54 3.75
N CYS A 148 1.88 -22.85 3.75
CA CYS A 148 2.81 -22.43 2.71
C CYS A 148 3.78 -23.58 2.42
N THR A 149 3.74 -24.13 1.21
CA THR A 149 4.53 -25.32 0.85
C THR A 149 4.92 -25.30 -0.63
N PRO A 150 6.10 -25.82 -0.99
CA PRO A 150 6.41 -26.09 -2.39
C PRO A 150 5.40 -27.08 -2.98
N LEU A 151 5.05 -26.86 -4.24
CA LEU A 151 4.24 -27.76 -5.04
C LEU A 151 5.12 -28.83 -5.69
N GLN A 152 4.59 -30.03 -5.79
CA GLN A 152 5.20 -31.19 -6.43
C GLN A 152 4.60 -31.43 -7.83
N ASP A 153 5.28 -32.19 -8.67
CA ASP A 153 4.79 -32.51 -10.02
C ASP A 153 3.47 -33.31 -10.03
N THR A 154 3.16 -33.99 -8.91
CA THR A 154 1.90 -34.70 -8.71
C THR A 154 0.74 -33.80 -8.32
N ASP A 155 1.03 -32.55 -7.95
CA ASP A 155 0.00 -31.59 -7.54
C ASP A 155 -0.81 -31.08 -8.72
N ASN A 156 -2.07 -30.79 -8.45
CA ASN A 156 -3.06 -30.45 -9.46
C ASN A 156 -4.00 -29.36 -8.94
N ASN A 157 -5.08 -29.09 -9.66
CA ASN A 157 -6.10 -28.09 -9.27
C ASN A 157 -6.86 -28.36 -7.96
N GLY A 158 -6.48 -29.40 -7.21
CA GLY A 158 -6.92 -29.63 -5.85
C GLY A 158 -8.40 -29.96 -5.69
N SER A 159 -8.82 -30.01 -4.43
CA SER A 159 -10.20 -30.25 -4.03
C SER A 159 -11.01 -28.97 -3.78
N CYS A 160 -10.39 -27.79 -3.75
CA CYS A 160 -11.07 -26.53 -3.46
C CYS A 160 -12.14 -26.20 -4.52
N PHE A 161 -13.41 -26.21 -4.13
CA PHE A 161 -14.55 -25.97 -5.03
C PHE A 161 -14.49 -24.56 -5.61
N SER A 162 -14.17 -23.56 -4.79
CA SER A 162 -14.10 -22.16 -5.21
C SER A 162 -13.02 -21.94 -6.29
N CYS A 163 -11.87 -22.61 -6.18
CA CYS A 163 -10.81 -22.51 -7.19
C CYS A 163 -11.15 -23.26 -8.48
N LYS A 164 -11.85 -24.40 -8.42
CA LYS A 164 -12.27 -25.13 -9.63
C LYS A 164 -13.11 -24.30 -10.60
N HIS A 165 -13.91 -23.37 -10.07
CA HIS A 165 -14.81 -22.55 -10.88
C HIS A 165 -14.17 -21.25 -11.32
N ARG A 166 -13.46 -20.55 -10.42
CA ARG A 166 -12.97 -19.19 -10.67
C ARG A 166 -11.48 -19.11 -11.01
N ALA A 167 -10.69 -20.13 -10.67
CA ALA A 167 -9.23 -20.12 -10.79
C ALA A 167 -8.70 -21.49 -11.25
N ARG A 168 -9.13 -21.93 -12.45
CA ARG A 168 -8.73 -23.22 -13.06
C ARG A 168 -7.23 -23.40 -13.30
N GLY A 169 -6.42 -22.37 -13.13
CA GLY A 169 -4.95 -22.50 -13.17
C GLY A 169 -4.29 -22.60 -11.81
N LEU A 170 -5.05 -22.48 -10.71
CA LEU A 170 -4.52 -22.50 -9.36
C LEU A 170 -4.35 -23.95 -8.89
N MET A 171 -3.10 -24.32 -8.63
CA MET A 171 -2.69 -25.63 -8.16
C MET A 171 -2.68 -25.67 -6.63
N HIS A 172 -3.06 -26.82 -6.07
CA HIS A 172 -3.07 -27.09 -4.64
C HIS A 172 -2.21 -28.31 -4.34
N PRO A 173 -1.55 -28.34 -3.18
CA PRO A 173 -0.84 -29.51 -2.74
C PRO A 173 -1.82 -30.67 -2.50
N THR A 174 -1.47 -31.85 -2.98
CA THR A 174 -2.23 -33.10 -2.80
C THR A 174 -1.95 -33.71 -1.42
N GLY A 175 -0.90 -33.23 -0.75
CA GLY A 175 -0.49 -33.60 0.61
C GLY A 175 -0.14 -32.37 1.45
N ALA A 176 0.79 -32.52 2.39
CA ALA A 176 1.28 -31.42 3.26
C ALA A 176 0.24 -30.80 4.21
N GLY A 177 -0.81 -31.54 4.56
CA GLY A 177 -1.82 -31.08 5.53
C GLY A 177 -2.86 -30.13 4.95
N TYR A 178 -2.89 -29.95 3.62
CA TYR A 178 -3.97 -29.23 2.97
C TYR A 178 -5.28 -30.03 3.06
N LEU A 179 -6.25 -29.49 3.80
CA LEU A 179 -7.56 -30.13 3.97
C LEU A 179 -8.46 -29.88 2.74
N GLY A 180 -8.27 -28.74 2.08
CA GLY A 180 -9.01 -28.34 0.90
C GLY A 180 -10.53 -28.31 1.09
N GLY A 181 -11.27 -28.46 -0.01
CA GLY A 181 -12.74 -28.52 0.04
C GLY A 181 -13.46 -27.19 0.28
N HIS A 182 -12.75 -26.06 0.36
CA HIS A 182 -13.38 -24.76 0.56
C HIS A 182 -14.46 -24.48 -0.49
N MET A 183 -15.66 -24.21 0.00
CA MET A 183 -16.83 -23.89 -0.80
C MET A 183 -17.26 -22.46 -0.50
N GLU A 184 -17.48 -21.69 -1.56
CA GLU A 184 -17.93 -20.32 -1.40
C GLU A 184 -19.34 -20.30 -0.82
N THR A 185 -19.48 -19.71 0.36
CA THR A 185 -20.80 -19.47 0.96
C THR A 185 -21.37 -18.21 0.35
N ASN A 186 -22.54 -18.28 -0.27
CA ASN A 186 -23.24 -17.08 -0.71
C ASN A 186 -23.86 -16.39 0.52
N PHE A 187 -23.70 -15.07 0.62
CA PHE A 187 -24.37 -14.27 1.66
C PHE A 187 -25.91 -14.39 1.63
N LEU A 188 -26.48 -14.89 0.55
CA LEU A 188 -27.92 -15.13 0.40
C LEU A 188 -28.42 -16.38 1.14
N ASP A 189 -27.54 -17.31 1.54
CA ASP A 189 -27.91 -18.51 2.29
C ASP A 189 -27.99 -18.25 3.81
N PHE A 190 -27.68 -17.02 4.24
CA PHE A 190 -27.96 -16.57 5.61
C PHE A 190 -29.41 -16.09 5.64
N GLU A 191 -30.35 -17.01 5.90
CA GLU A 191 -31.67 -16.63 6.41
C GLU A 191 -31.44 -15.81 7.67
N LEU A 192 -31.46 -14.48 7.52
CA LEU A 192 -31.51 -13.57 8.66
C LEU A 192 -32.70 -14.03 9.49
N PRO A 193 -32.53 -14.32 10.80
CA PRO A 193 -33.68 -14.60 11.65
C PRO A 193 -34.62 -13.41 11.50
N ASP A 194 -35.86 -13.71 11.11
CA ASP A 194 -36.93 -12.75 10.91
C ASP A 194 -36.94 -11.83 12.13
N SER A 195 -36.48 -10.59 11.93
CA SER A 195 -36.42 -9.59 12.98
C SER A 195 -37.87 -9.23 13.26
N SER A 196 -38.52 -9.96 14.17
CA SER A 196 -39.85 -9.58 14.62
C SER A 196 -39.71 -8.23 15.32
N ASP A 197 -40.22 -7.20 14.65
CA ASP A 197 -40.44 -5.89 15.22
C ASP A 197 -41.50 -6.04 16.32
N ASP A 198 -41.04 -6.37 17.53
CA ASP A 198 -41.87 -6.39 18.72
C ASP A 198 -41.96 -4.94 19.25
N GLU A 199 -42.92 -4.21 18.66
CA GLU A 199 -43.82 -3.20 19.24
C GLU A 199 -43.46 -2.65 20.64
N TYR A 200 -42.91 -1.43 20.70
CA TYR A 200 -42.91 -0.61 21.93
C TYR A 200 -44.23 0.17 22.03
N ILE A 201 -45.08 -0.24 22.98
CA ILE A 201 -46.16 0.61 23.56
C ILE A 201 -45.59 1.36 24.76
#